data_AF-A0A7S0U1A5-F1
#
_entry.id   AF-A0A7S0U1A5-F1
#
_cell.length_a   1.000
_cell.length_b   1.000
_cell.length_c   1.000
_cell.angle_alpha   90.00
_cell.angle_beta   90.00
_cell.angle_gamma   90.00
#
_symmetry.space_group_name_H-M   'P 1'
#
loop_
_entity.id
_entity.type
_entity.pdbx_description
1 polymer ?
#
loop_
_entity_poly.entity_id
_entity_poly.type
_entity_poly.pdbx_seq_one_letter_code
_entity_poly.pdbx_strand_id
1 'polypeptide(L)'
;GDQGLAPATREQVIDVAEFLTKHSLGETFVAKHSGIEPDATPELREKKLKELRAFSSKARNPMMHTYSILLTHEMFHGANAADIEGCRRLVQSLVKLDRLPKENTLEALELLQQAWNKHDVAVYLSGQYLLLAKALYAMILLVGVATVACTTALADAAMQDLPTDSFGQHLIFALSMANTVLLLAVKFFNPTARCNALRASAATLESIIWQFRARIGVFAVPHHSGLSQPSQPTTALRMAMVAWHARVVGGTDLLQTSLEREYPDKVYVHCQFKGTLDQLDEFHAAARVDREISALKRKLATDALAPLGKEGGAPPEHVGAAGNDEGKENLLQQKVALEDKQKDLTFFLDDHQSPVRPAEYLHLRLLVARKKYAGKIPQCYAWRRFWELILTACTVVSSTLSYLRSTVHWVSISTATAAAVTSWVSNSELTRRIELHSNTVRSIDDLIWWWRSLDDADRANHACITQFIQTGESILATERLSWIAAAKGKDKDEEQ
;
A
#
# COMPACT_ATOMS: atom_id res chain seq x y z
N GLY A 1 10.78 34.85 -1.69
CA GLY A 1 12.09 35.41 -1.98
C GLY A 1 13.06 34.88 -0.95
N ASP A 2 13.75 33.79 -1.27
CA ASP A 2 14.91 33.37 -0.49
C ASP A 2 16.06 34.30 -0.90
N GLN A 3 16.25 35.38 -0.14
CA GLN A 3 17.59 35.95 -0.06
C GLN A 3 18.40 34.92 0.71
N GLY A 4 19.05 34.00 -0.02
CA GLY A 4 19.95 33.03 0.57
C GLY A 4 20.91 33.78 1.49
N LEU A 5 20.81 33.53 2.79
CA LEU A 5 21.75 34.06 3.76
C LEU A 5 23.14 33.71 3.25
N ALA A 6 23.95 34.75 3.00
CA ALA A 6 25.30 34.55 2.50
C ALA A 6 26.03 33.59 3.45
N PRO A 7 26.76 32.58 2.92
CA PRO A 7 27.52 31.67 3.77
C PRO A 7 28.44 32.49 4.68
N ALA A 8 28.51 32.10 5.96
CA ALA A 8 29.32 32.80 6.94
C ALA A 8 30.77 32.92 6.43
N THR A 9 31.34 34.11 6.51
CA THR A 9 32.72 34.31 6.07
C THR A 9 33.66 33.54 6.99
N ARG A 10 34.82 33.13 6.47
CA ARG A 10 35.84 32.44 7.26
C ARG A 10 36.21 33.23 8.53
N GLU A 11 36.22 34.56 8.44
CA GLU A 11 36.47 35.46 9.56
C GLU A 11 35.37 35.36 10.63
N GLN A 12 34.09 35.38 10.25
CA GLN A 12 32.98 35.19 11.18
C GLN A 12 33.03 33.85 11.89
N VAL A 13 33.42 32.78 11.19
CA VAL A 13 33.58 31.45 11.81
C VAL A 13 34.70 31.44 12.84
N ILE A 14 35.83 32.10 12.54
CA ILE A 14 36.97 32.24 13.47
C ILE A 14 36.57 33.09 14.68
N ASP A 15 35.84 34.19 14.47
CA ASP A 15 35.38 35.07 15.55
C ASP A 15 34.42 34.35 16.49
N VAL A 16 33.48 33.56 15.96
CA VAL A 16 32.57 32.74 16.77
C VAL A 16 33.33 31.63 17.49
N ALA A 17 34.28 30.96 16.85
CA ALA A 17 35.13 29.96 17.49
C ALA A 17 35.95 30.58 18.64
N GLU A 18 36.48 31.79 18.45
CA GLU A 18 37.21 32.52 19.47
C GLU A 18 36.29 32.93 20.63
N PHE A 19 35.08 33.41 20.34
CA PHE A 19 34.06 33.75 21.34
C PHE A 19 33.70 32.52 22.19
N LEU A 20 33.38 31.38 21.57
CA LEU A 20 33.06 30.13 22.25
C LEU A 20 34.24 29.63 23.10
N THR A 21 35.46 29.76 22.59
CA THR A 21 36.68 29.39 23.34
C THR A 21 36.88 30.29 24.56
N LYS A 22 36.68 31.61 24.42
CA LYS A 22 36.78 32.55 25.56
C LYS A 22 35.71 32.27 26.61
N HIS A 23 34.49 31.98 26.20
CA HIS A 23 33.38 31.71 27.13
C HIS A 23 33.58 30.39 27.89
N SER A 24 33.88 29.30 27.17
CA SER A 24 34.14 27.99 27.78
C SER A 24 35.36 27.99 28.71
N LEU A 25 36.43 28.71 28.34
CA LEU A 25 37.57 28.93 29.24
C LEU A 25 37.21 29.82 30.43
N GLY A 26 36.37 30.85 30.26
CA GLY A 26 35.95 31.74 31.34
C GLY A 26 35.13 31.03 32.42
N GLU A 27 34.18 30.18 32.04
CA GLU A 27 33.35 29.43 32.99
C GLU A 27 34.14 28.33 33.70
N THR A 28 34.97 27.58 32.98
CA THR A 28 35.88 26.60 33.60
C THR A 28 36.93 27.27 34.49
N PHE A 29 37.32 28.51 34.18
CA PHE A 29 38.21 29.33 34.99
C PHE A 29 37.55 29.74 36.31
N VAL A 30 36.29 30.19 36.31
CA VAL A 30 35.54 30.53 37.54
C VAL A 30 35.25 29.29 38.40
N ALA A 31 34.81 28.19 37.78
CA ALA A 31 34.44 26.97 38.49
C ALA A 31 35.64 26.24 39.13
N LYS A 32 36.83 26.30 38.52
CA LYS A 32 38.04 25.66 39.04
C LYS A 32 38.80 26.53 40.07
N HIS A 33 38.46 27.83 40.16
CA HIS A 33 39.11 28.81 41.05
C HIS A 33 38.24 29.33 42.19
N SER A 34 36.99 28.89 42.28
CA SER A 34 36.20 28.98 43.52
C SER A 34 36.87 28.24 44.69
N GLY A 35 37.80 27.31 44.42
CA GLY A 35 38.63 26.63 45.42
C GLY A 35 39.93 27.35 45.80
N ILE A 36 40.14 28.62 45.40
CA ILE A 36 41.18 29.45 46.01
C ILE A 36 40.63 29.89 47.37
N GLU A 37 41.12 29.28 48.45
CA GLU A 37 40.81 29.74 49.81
C GLU A 37 41.10 31.24 49.94
N PRO A 38 40.16 32.02 50.51
CA PRO A 38 40.31 33.48 50.62
C PRO A 38 41.54 33.90 51.45
N ASP A 39 42.06 33.00 52.29
CA ASP A 39 43.19 33.22 53.20
C ASP A 39 44.57 32.81 52.62
N ALA A 40 44.63 32.42 51.35
CA ALA A 40 45.91 32.07 50.72
C ALA A 40 46.88 33.27 50.70
N THR A 41 48.14 33.03 51.06
CA THR A 41 49.19 34.05 51.01
C THR A 41 49.31 34.67 49.60
N PRO A 42 49.59 35.98 49.49
CA PRO A 42 49.60 36.69 48.20
C PRO A 42 50.53 36.03 47.17
N GLU A 43 51.65 35.47 47.61
CA GLU A 43 52.62 34.75 46.76
C GLU A 43 52.03 33.46 46.17
N LEU A 44 51.29 32.67 46.97
CA LEU A 44 50.65 31.44 46.49
C LEU A 44 49.53 31.75 45.49
N ARG A 45 48.82 32.85 45.73
CA ARG A 45 47.77 33.35 44.83
C ARG A 45 48.36 33.79 43.48
N GLU A 46 49.46 34.52 43.49
CA GLU A 46 50.14 34.95 42.27
C GLU A 46 50.71 33.76 41.48
N LYS A 47 51.34 32.79 42.16
CA LYS A 47 51.85 31.57 41.52
C LYS A 47 50.75 30.77 40.84
N LYS A 48 49.62 30.53 41.54
CA LYS A 48 48.45 29.86 40.94
C LYS A 48 47.90 30.65 39.75
N LEU A 49 47.74 31.98 39.87
CA LEU A 49 47.29 32.83 38.76
C LEU A 49 48.21 32.73 37.54
N LYS A 50 49.52 32.60 37.73
CA LYS A 50 50.50 32.45 36.64
C LYS A 50 50.39 31.08 35.97
N GLU A 51 50.29 29.99 36.75
CA GLU A 51 50.08 28.64 36.24
C GLU A 51 48.76 28.53 35.45
N LEU A 52 47.74 29.25 35.89
CA LEU A 52 46.43 29.28 35.23
C LEU A 52 46.40 30.06 33.94
N ARG A 53 47.06 31.21 33.90
CA ARG A 53 47.25 31.94 32.64
C ARG A 53 48.02 31.09 31.63
N ALA A 54 49.02 30.33 32.09
CA ALA A 54 49.77 29.40 31.25
C ALA A 54 48.92 28.19 30.79
N PHE A 55 48.04 27.67 31.64
CA PHE A 55 47.13 26.59 31.26
C PHE A 55 46.07 27.07 30.25
N SER A 56 45.43 28.21 30.53
CA SER A 56 44.43 28.82 29.65
C SER A 56 45.01 29.14 28.27
N SER A 57 46.22 29.71 28.21
CA SER A 57 46.88 29.98 26.93
C SER A 57 47.22 28.70 26.15
N LYS A 58 47.60 27.62 26.84
CA LYS A 58 47.90 26.32 26.22
C LYS A 58 46.64 25.61 25.72
N ALA A 59 45.51 25.74 26.40
CA ALA A 59 44.23 25.10 26.04
C ALA A 59 43.46 25.87 24.96
N ARG A 60 43.67 27.18 24.83
CA ARG A 60 42.95 28.06 23.88
C ARG A 60 43.11 27.63 22.42
N ASN A 61 44.33 27.38 21.97
CA ASN A 61 44.60 27.04 20.57
C ASN A 61 43.95 25.72 20.11
N PRO A 62 44.07 24.59 20.83
CA PRO A 62 43.40 23.36 20.43
C PRO A 62 41.87 23.46 20.52
N MET A 63 41.30 24.16 21.52
CA MET A 63 39.85 24.38 21.57
C MET A 63 39.35 25.22 20.39
N MET A 64 40.03 26.32 20.07
CA MET A 64 39.69 27.16 18.92
C MET A 64 39.77 26.35 17.62
N HIS A 65 40.78 25.49 17.47
CA HIS A 65 40.91 24.62 16.31
C HIS A 65 39.75 23.61 16.22
N THR A 66 39.37 22.98 17.34
CA THR A 66 38.22 22.07 17.39
C THR A 66 36.92 22.77 17.03
N TYR A 67 36.65 23.95 17.60
CA TYR A 67 35.46 24.74 17.26
C TYR A 67 35.49 25.20 15.80
N SER A 68 36.65 25.61 15.29
CA SER A 68 36.80 25.96 13.88
C SER A 68 36.48 24.77 12.98
N ILE A 69 37.05 23.58 13.24
CA ILE A 69 36.73 22.36 12.49
C ILE A 69 35.23 22.09 12.52
N LEU A 70 34.63 22.16 13.71
CA LEU A 70 33.22 21.84 13.92
C LEU A 70 32.30 22.84 13.22
N LEU A 71 32.60 24.14 13.28
CA LEU A 71 31.85 25.22 12.62
C LEU A 71 32.08 25.28 11.10
N THR A 72 33.23 24.78 10.61
CA THR A 72 33.52 24.68 9.16
C THR A 72 33.01 23.39 8.52
N HIS A 73 32.53 22.44 9.31
CA HIS A 73 32.07 21.16 8.79
C HIS A 73 30.80 21.36 7.94
N GLU A 74 30.73 20.76 6.76
CA GLU A 74 29.61 20.95 5.82
C GLU A 74 28.25 20.51 6.39
N MET A 75 28.28 19.55 7.33
CA MET A 75 27.07 19.07 8.06
C MET A 75 26.74 19.88 9.31
N PHE A 76 27.54 20.91 9.64
CA PHE A 76 27.24 21.81 10.75
C PHE A 76 26.39 22.96 10.25
N HIS A 77 25.19 23.07 10.82
CA HIS A 77 24.25 24.11 10.45
C HIS A 77 23.91 24.97 11.66
N GLY A 78 24.06 26.28 11.52
CA GLY A 78 23.65 27.25 12.51
C GLY A 78 22.18 27.66 12.29
N ALA A 79 21.43 27.81 13.37
CA ALA A 79 20.07 28.31 13.34
C ALA A 79 19.84 29.27 14.52
N ASN A 80 19.07 30.33 14.30
CA ASN A 80 18.73 31.27 15.36
C ASN A 80 17.58 30.69 16.20
N ALA A 81 17.81 30.50 17.50
CA ALA A 81 16.81 29.96 18.43
C ALA A 81 15.53 30.81 18.55
N ALA A 82 15.61 32.11 18.23
CA ALA A 82 14.43 32.99 18.19
C ALA A 82 13.61 32.82 16.90
N ASP A 83 14.19 32.28 15.83
CA ASP A 83 13.51 32.02 14.55
C ASP A 83 13.16 30.53 14.44
N ILE A 84 12.11 30.14 15.15
CA ILE A 84 11.61 28.76 15.18
C ILE A 84 11.23 28.30 13.75
N GLU A 85 10.69 29.19 12.93
CA GLU A 85 10.25 28.85 11.57
C GLU A 85 11.43 28.67 10.61
N GLY A 86 12.49 29.48 10.75
CA GLY A 86 13.76 29.29 10.06
C GLY A 86 14.45 27.98 10.46
N CYS A 87 14.45 27.65 11.76
CA CYS A 87 14.94 26.35 12.24
C CYS A 87 14.16 25.19 11.62
N ARG A 88 12.82 25.29 11.56
CA ARG A 88 11.96 24.28 10.93
C ARG A 88 12.30 24.10 9.45
N ARG A 89 12.44 25.20 8.69
CA ARG A 89 12.81 25.16 7.28
C ARG A 89 14.20 24.56 7.05
N LEU A 90 15.17 24.90 7.90
CA LEU A 90 16.51 24.33 7.86
C LEU A 90 16.46 22.83 8.15
N VAL A 91 15.76 22.38 9.19
CA VAL A 91 15.59 20.95 9.47
C VAL A 91 14.90 20.25 8.31
N GLN A 92 13.88 20.85 7.70
CA GLN A 92 13.21 20.31 6.52
C GLN A 92 14.09 20.27 5.26
N SER A 93 15.10 21.12 5.14
CA SER A 93 16.04 21.08 4.01
C SER A 93 17.16 20.05 4.23
N LEU A 94 17.59 19.88 5.49
CA LEU A 94 18.59 18.90 5.89
C LEU A 94 18.03 17.49 5.91
N VAL A 95 16.83 17.34 6.44
CA VAL A 95 16.03 16.14 6.29
C VAL A 95 15.45 16.20 4.89
N LYS A 96 16.19 15.71 3.88
CA LYS A 96 15.61 15.46 2.55
C LYS A 96 14.37 14.58 2.72
N LEU A 97 13.22 15.22 2.83
CA LEU A 97 11.89 14.63 3.04
C LEU A 97 11.55 13.70 1.88
N ASP A 98 12.08 14.01 0.70
CA ASP A 98 11.93 13.19 -0.49
C ASP A 98 13.29 12.64 -0.93
N ARG A 99 13.54 11.39 -0.53
CA ARG A 99 14.76 10.65 -0.91
C ARG A 99 14.57 9.82 -2.17
N LEU A 100 13.38 9.91 -2.77
CA LEU A 100 13.06 9.19 -3.99
C LEU A 100 13.74 9.88 -5.18
N PRO A 101 14.27 9.12 -6.15
CA PRO A 101 14.69 9.70 -7.41
C PRO A 101 13.47 10.35 -8.09
N LYS A 102 13.68 11.46 -8.81
CA LYS A 102 12.58 12.12 -9.54
C LYS A 102 11.97 11.21 -10.60
N GLU A 103 12.81 10.40 -11.23
CA GLU A 103 12.44 9.50 -12.33
C GLU A 103 13.16 8.17 -12.17
N ASN A 104 12.51 7.11 -12.64
CA ASN A 104 13.12 5.77 -12.70
C ASN A 104 14.00 5.63 -13.93
N THR A 105 15.07 4.83 -13.82
CA THR A 105 15.88 4.48 -14.99
C THR A 105 15.06 3.65 -15.98
N LEU A 106 15.43 3.70 -17.27
CA LEU A 106 14.73 2.94 -18.32
C LEU A 106 14.69 1.43 -18.01
N GLU A 107 15.79 0.87 -17.52
CA GLU A 107 15.85 -0.53 -17.07
C GLU A 107 14.85 -0.81 -15.92
N ALA A 108 14.72 0.11 -14.96
CA ALA A 108 13.75 -0.05 -13.87
C ALA A 108 12.30 0.01 -14.37
N LEU A 109 12.02 0.86 -15.36
CA LEU A 109 10.69 0.95 -15.99
C LEU A 109 10.34 -0.32 -16.76
N GLU A 110 11.26 -0.88 -17.53
CA GLU A 110 11.07 -2.16 -18.24
C GLU A 110 10.82 -3.32 -17.26
N LEU A 111 11.58 -3.38 -16.16
CA LEU A 111 11.37 -4.40 -15.12
C LEU A 111 10.02 -4.23 -14.42
N LEU A 112 9.60 -3.00 -14.11
CA LEU A 112 8.29 -2.73 -13.54
C LEU A 112 7.16 -3.13 -14.48
N GLN A 113 7.27 -2.82 -15.77
CA GLN A 113 6.32 -3.23 -16.80
C GLN A 113 6.21 -4.76 -16.86
N GLN A 114 7.36 -5.47 -16.87
CA GLN A 114 7.39 -6.93 -16.84
C GLN A 114 6.77 -7.50 -15.55
N ALA A 115 7.00 -6.86 -14.40
CA ALA A 115 6.42 -7.27 -13.14
C ALA A 115 4.89 -7.13 -13.15
N TRP A 116 4.36 -6.00 -13.63
CA TRP A 116 2.92 -5.80 -13.77
C TRP A 116 2.28 -6.75 -14.79
N ASN A 117 2.96 -7.04 -15.90
CA ASN A 117 2.49 -8.05 -16.86
C ASN A 117 2.32 -9.42 -16.20
N LYS A 118 3.34 -9.87 -15.45
CA LYS A 118 3.31 -11.15 -14.73
C LYS A 118 2.24 -11.16 -13.63
N HIS A 119 2.04 -10.04 -12.95
CA HIS A 119 0.97 -9.86 -11.97
C HIS A 119 -0.40 -10.08 -12.61
N ASP A 120 -0.67 -9.40 -13.73
CA ASP A 120 -1.99 -9.40 -14.37
C ASP A 120 -2.34 -10.76 -14.97
N VAL A 121 -1.36 -11.41 -15.61
CA VAL A 121 -1.51 -12.79 -16.09
C VAL A 121 -1.81 -13.73 -14.93
N ALA A 122 -1.12 -13.61 -13.79
CA ALA A 122 -1.39 -14.44 -12.62
C ALA A 122 -2.80 -14.20 -12.04
N VAL A 123 -3.25 -12.94 -11.97
CA VAL A 123 -4.61 -12.59 -11.54
C VAL A 123 -5.65 -13.17 -12.50
N TYR A 124 -5.45 -13.01 -13.80
CA TYR A 124 -6.34 -13.54 -14.84
C TYR A 124 -6.47 -15.07 -14.78
N LEU A 125 -5.34 -15.78 -14.74
CA LEU A 125 -5.32 -17.24 -14.61
C LEU A 125 -6.00 -17.70 -13.32
N SER A 126 -5.77 -17.00 -12.19
CA SER A 126 -6.47 -17.31 -10.95
C SER A 126 -7.99 -17.18 -11.07
N GLY A 127 -8.47 -16.22 -11.87
CA GLY A 127 -9.89 -16.04 -12.18
C GLY A 127 -10.46 -17.24 -12.95
N GLN A 128 -9.74 -17.72 -13.96
CA GLN A 128 -10.15 -18.90 -14.74
C GLN A 128 -10.19 -20.17 -13.88
N TYR A 129 -9.17 -20.41 -13.05
CA TYR A 129 -9.16 -21.55 -12.13
C TYR A 129 -10.26 -21.47 -11.07
N LEU A 130 -10.59 -20.26 -10.58
CA LEU A 130 -11.74 -20.10 -9.68
C LEU A 130 -13.05 -20.47 -10.37
N LEU A 131 -13.24 -20.05 -11.63
CA LEU A 131 -14.44 -20.38 -12.39
C LEU A 131 -14.53 -21.89 -12.60
N LEU A 132 -13.42 -22.53 -13.00
CA LEU A 132 -13.34 -23.98 -13.18
C LEU A 132 -13.64 -24.74 -11.88
N ALA A 133 -13.08 -24.30 -10.74
CA ALA A 133 -13.34 -24.91 -9.43
C ALA A 133 -14.83 -24.84 -9.07
N LYS A 134 -15.47 -23.68 -9.25
CA LYS A 134 -16.90 -23.51 -9.01
C LYS A 134 -17.76 -24.35 -9.94
N ALA A 135 -17.39 -24.44 -11.22
CA ALA A 135 -18.11 -25.22 -12.21
C ALA A 135 -18.04 -26.73 -11.91
N LEU A 136 -16.84 -27.27 -11.66
CA LEU A 136 -16.67 -28.69 -11.31
C LEU A 136 -17.42 -29.06 -10.03
N TYR A 137 -17.34 -28.20 -9.01
CA TYR A 137 -18.04 -28.42 -7.76
C TYR A 137 -19.57 -28.37 -7.92
N ALA A 138 -20.09 -27.43 -8.72
CA ALA A 138 -21.51 -27.38 -9.06
C ALA A 138 -21.97 -28.64 -9.81
N MET A 139 -21.16 -29.15 -10.75
CA MET A 139 -21.45 -30.39 -11.48
C MET A 139 -21.50 -31.60 -10.54
N ILE A 140 -20.59 -31.71 -9.58
CA ILE A 140 -20.61 -32.77 -8.56
C ILE A 140 -21.91 -32.73 -7.76
N LEU A 141 -22.32 -31.55 -7.30
CA LEU A 141 -23.58 -31.40 -6.56
C LEU A 141 -24.80 -31.75 -7.41
N LEU A 142 -24.85 -31.33 -8.67
CA LEU A 142 -25.95 -31.65 -9.59
C LEU A 142 -26.03 -33.16 -9.85
N VAL A 143 -24.91 -33.83 -10.09
CA VAL A 143 -24.85 -35.29 -10.27
C VAL A 143 -25.28 -35.99 -8.97
N GLY A 144 -24.89 -35.49 -7.80
CA GLY A 144 -25.33 -36.01 -6.51
C GLY A 144 -26.85 -35.93 -6.31
N VAL A 145 -27.46 -34.76 -6.57
CA VAL A 145 -28.91 -34.58 -6.49
C VAL A 145 -29.64 -35.45 -7.51
N ALA A 146 -29.14 -35.53 -8.75
CA ALA A 146 -29.71 -36.38 -9.79
C ALA A 146 -29.65 -37.87 -9.41
N THR A 147 -28.55 -38.31 -8.79
CA THR A 147 -28.41 -39.69 -8.31
C THR A 147 -29.48 -40.01 -7.27
N VAL A 148 -29.69 -39.13 -6.29
CA VAL A 148 -30.75 -39.32 -5.27
C VAL A 148 -32.13 -39.35 -5.93
N ALA A 149 -32.43 -38.41 -6.83
CA ALA A 149 -33.71 -38.35 -7.54
C ALA A 149 -33.99 -39.64 -8.35
N CYS A 150 -33.00 -40.15 -9.08
CA CYS A 150 -33.15 -41.40 -9.83
C CYS A 150 -33.34 -42.61 -8.90
N THR A 151 -32.58 -42.69 -7.80
CA THR A 151 -32.71 -43.80 -6.84
C THR A 151 -34.08 -43.82 -6.17
N THR A 152 -34.63 -42.67 -5.80
CA THR A 152 -35.92 -42.58 -5.11
C THR A 152 -37.09 -42.83 -6.06
N ALA A 153 -37.00 -42.35 -7.30
CA ALA A 153 -37.99 -42.63 -8.33
C ALA A 153 -38.03 -44.14 -8.70
N LEU A 154 -36.86 -44.77 -8.79
CA LEU A 154 -36.77 -46.21 -9.06
C LEU A 154 -37.33 -47.04 -7.88
N ALA A 155 -37.06 -46.62 -6.64
CA ALA A 155 -37.61 -47.27 -5.45
C ALA A 155 -39.14 -47.16 -5.38
N ASP A 156 -39.70 -46.01 -5.75
CA ASP A 156 -41.16 -45.79 -5.79
C ASP A 156 -41.83 -46.63 -6.89
N ALA A 157 -41.23 -46.70 -8.09
CA ALA A 157 -41.71 -47.56 -9.17
C ALA A 157 -41.68 -49.05 -8.78
N ALA A 158 -40.63 -49.48 -8.06
CA ALA A 158 -40.53 -50.85 -7.56
C ALA A 158 -41.60 -51.19 -6.51
N MET A 159 -42.04 -50.23 -5.69
CA MET A 159 -43.15 -50.43 -4.74
C MET A 159 -44.51 -50.57 -5.42
N GLN A 160 -44.66 -50.05 -6.65
CA GLN A 160 -45.91 -50.10 -7.40
C GLN A 160 -46.03 -51.35 -8.30
N ASP A 161 -45.13 -52.33 -8.15
CA ASP A 161 -45.03 -53.54 -8.99
C ASP A 161 -44.94 -53.24 -10.51
N LEU A 162 -44.52 -52.02 -10.89
CA LEU A 162 -44.24 -51.67 -12.28
C LEU A 162 -42.96 -52.41 -12.73
N PRO A 163 -42.90 -52.91 -13.97
CA PRO A 163 -41.71 -53.56 -14.49
C PRO A 163 -40.53 -52.60 -14.37
N THR A 164 -39.55 -52.98 -13.55
CA THR A 164 -38.35 -52.18 -13.34
C THR A 164 -37.47 -52.34 -14.56
N ASP A 165 -37.55 -51.37 -15.47
CA ASP A 165 -36.72 -51.36 -16.66
C ASP A 165 -35.24 -51.35 -16.28
N SER A 166 -34.46 -52.22 -16.92
CA SER A 166 -32.99 -52.29 -16.82
C SER A 166 -32.31 -50.93 -17.01
N PHE A 167 -32.96 -50.02 -17.75
CA PHE A 167 -32.53 -48.65 -17.97
C PHE A 167 -32.28 -47.85 -16.68
N GLY A 168 -33.13 -47.98 -15.65
CA GLY A 168 -33.00 -47.22 -14.40
C GLY A 168 -31.72 -47.58 -13.63
N GLN A 169 -31.38 -48.86 -13.58
CA GLN A 169 -30.15 -49.34 -12.93
C GLN A 169 -28.91 -48.88 -13.69
N HIS A 170 -28.91 -48.95 -15.02
CA HIS A 170 -27.83 -48.45 -15.85
C HIS A 170 -27.62 -46.93 -15.71
N LEU A 171 -28.70 -46.16 -15.55
CA LEU A 171 -28.63 -44.72 -15.33
C LEU A 171 -27.97 -44.37 -13.99
N ILE A 172 -28.35 -45.05 -12.90
CA ILE A 172 -27.74 -44.85 -11.57
C ILE A 172 -26.24 -45.19 -11.63
N PHE A 173 -25.88 -46.29 -12.29
CA PHE A 173 -24.48 -46.67 -12.49
C PHE A 173 -23.71 -45.60 -13.29
N ALA A 174 -24.29 -45.07 -14.37
CA ALA A 174 -23.69 -44.03 -15.19
C ALA A 174 -23.47 -42.72 -14.40
N LEU A 175 -24.46 -42.30 -13.58
CA LEU A 175 -24.33 -41.12 -12.71
C LEU A 175 -23.23 -41.29 -11.66
N SER A 176 -23.13 -42.47 -11.05
CA SER A 176 -22.06 -42.79 -10.09
C SER A 176 -20.68 -42.75 -10.73
N MET A 177 -20.55 -43.31 -11.95
CA MET A 177 -19.31 -43.26 -12.71
C MET A 177 -18.94 -41.81 -13.08
N ALA A 178 -19.92 -41.01 -13.53
CA ALA A 178 -19.71 -39.60 -13.84
C ALA A 178 -19.22 -38.81 -12.61
N ASN A 179 -19.79 -39.06 -11.42
CA ASN A 179 -19.32 -38.45 -10.18
C ASN A 179 -17.86 -38.80 -9.88
N THR A 180 -17.48 -40.07 -10.07
CA THR A 180 -16.10 -40.54 -9.86
C THR A 180 -15.12 -39.84 -10.82
N VAL A 181 -15.50 -39.69 -12.09
CA VAL A 181 -14.70 -38.96 -13.09
C VAL A 181 -14.57 -37.48 -12.71
N LEU A 182 -15.63 -36.83 -12.23
CA LEU A 182 -15.58 -35.44 -11.78
C LEU A 182 -14.67 -35.27 -10.56
N LEU A 183 -14.72 -36.19 -9.60
CA LEU A 183 -13.81 -36.17 -8.43
C LEU A 183 -12.34 -36.36 -8.85
N LEU A 184 -12.08 -37.28 -9.78
CA LEU A 184 -10.74 -37.45 -10.36
C LEU A 184 -10.29 -36.18 -11.09
N ALA A 185 -11.17 -35.51 -11.83
CA ALA A 185 -10.86 -34.24 -12.48
C ALA A 185 -10.54 -33.14 -11.46
N VAL A 186 -11.30 -33.02 -10.37
CA VAL A 186 -11.02 -32.06 -9.28
C VAL A 186 -9.65 -32.34 -8.65
N LYS A 187 -9.33 -33.61 -8.36
CA LYS A 187 -8.04 -34.02 -7.80
C LYS A 187 -6.89 -33.75 -8.78
N PHE A 188 -7.07 -34.09 -10.05
CA PHE A 188 -6.06 -33.93 -11.09
C PHE A 188 -5.74 -32.45 -11.37
N PHE A 189 -6.77 -31.60 -11.52
CA PHE A 189 -6.54 -30.19 -11.83
C PHE A 189 -6.20 -29.35 -10.60
N ASN A 190 -6.62 -29.80 -9.42
CA ASN A 190 -6.56 -29.07 -8.15
C ASN A 190 -6.79 -27.55 -8.31
N PRO A 191 -7.94 -27.14 -8.90
CA PRO A 191 -8.12 -25.76 -9.37
C PRO A 191 -8.18 -24.77 -8.19
N THR A 192 -8.66 -25.19 -7.02
CA THR A 192 -8.73 -24.36 -5.81
C THR A 192 -7.34 -24.03 -5.28
N ALA A 193 -6.47 -25.04 -5.08
CA ALA A 193 -5.11 -24.80 -4.59
C ALA A 193 -4.31 -23.95 -5.58
N ARG A 194 -4.40 -24.24 -6.89
CA ARG A 194 -3.74 -23.46 -7.95
C ARG A 194 -4.22 -22.02 -8.01
N CYS A 195 -5.54 -21.79 -7.91
CA CYS A 195 -6.11 -20.45 -7.84
C CYS A 195 -5.56 -19.66 -6.63
N ASN A 196 -5.55 -20.28 -5.44
CA ASN A 196 -5.09 -19.61 -4.22
C ASN A 196 -3.59 -19.31 -4.27
N ALA A 197 -2.79 -20.24 -4.78
CA ALA A 197 -1.35 -20.06 -4.96
C ALA A 197 -1.05 -18.94 -5.98
N LEU A 198 -1.77 -18.87 -7.10
CA LEU A 198 -1.65 -17.78 -8.09
C LEU A 198 -2.06 -16.41 -7.53
N ARG A 199 -3.10 -16.35 -6.70
CA ARG A 199 -3.51 -15.10 -6.06
C ARG A 199 -2.48 -14.60 -5.06
N ALA A 200 -1.94 -15.50 -4.26
CA ALA A 200 -0.91 -15.17 -3.29
C ALA A 200 0.40 -14.79 -3.97
N SER A 201 0.75 -15.43 -5.10
CA SER A 201 1.91 -15.03 -5.87
C SER A 201 1.73 -13.66 -6.51
N ALA A 202 0.61 -13.41 -7.18
CA ALA A 202 0.27 -12.08 -7.70
C ALA A 202 0.40 -11.03 -6.61
N ALA A 203 -0.12 -11.31 -5.42
CA ALA A 203 0.04 -10.42 -4.28
C ALA A 203 1.45 -10.14 -3.83
N THR A 204 2.25 -11.19 -3.77
CA THR A 204 3.64 -11.08 -3.37
C THR A 204 4.39 -10.20 -4.37
N LEU A 205 4.09 -10.34 -5.67
CA LEU A 205 4.66 -9.50 -6.71
C LEU A 205 4.18 -8.05 -6.61
N GLU A 206 2.89 -7.84 -6.40
CA GLU A 206 2.31 -6.51 -6.18
C GLU A 206 2.99 -5.82 -4.98
N SER A 207 3.22 -6.56 -3.89
CA SER A 207 3.92 -6.08 -2.72
C SER A 207 5.38 -5.71 -3.01
N ILE A 208 6.10 -6.56 -3.75
CA ILE A 208 7.46 -6.29 -4.22
C ILE A 208 7.49 -4.99 -5.04
N ILE A 209 6.51 -4.78 -5.93
CA ILE A 209 6.41 -3.57 -6.75
C ILE A 209 6.21 -2.33 -5.88
N TRP A 210 5.27 -2.35 -4.92
CA TRP A 210 5.06 -1.20 -4.02
C TRP A 210 6.28 -0.90 -3.15
N GLN A 211 6.95 -1.92 -2.61
CA GLN A 211 8.19 -1.74 -1.84
C GLN A 211 9.32 -1.16 -2.69
N PHE A 212 9.42 -1.59 -3.96
CA PHE A 212 10.38 -1.02 -4.91
C PHE A 212 10.07 0.44 -5.23
N ARG A 213 8.80 0.77 -5.53
CA ARG A 213 8.34 2.13 -5.84
C ARG A 213 8.58 3.08 -4.67
N ALA A 214 8.41 2.61 -3.43
CA ALA A 214 8.69 3.38 -2.23
C ALA A 214 10.17 3.36 -1.79
N ARG A 215 11.05 2.63 -2.49
CA ARG A 215 12.49 2.50 -2.19
C ARG A 215 12.79 2.09 -0.75
N ILE A 216 12.08 1.08 -0.25
CA ILE A 216 12.25 0.59 1.13
C ILE A 216 12.81 -0.84 1.19
N GLY A 217 13.25 -1.25 2.37
CA GLY A 217 13.72 -2.61 2.64
C GLY A 217 14.92 -2.98 1.77
N VAL A 218 14.81 -4.09 1.03
CA VAL A 218 15.87 -4.56 0.12
C VAL A 218 16.09 -3.63 -1.10
N PHE A 219 15.18 -2.69 -1.34
CA PHE A 219 15.24 -1.72 -2.44
C PHE A 219 15.72 -0.33 -1.99
N ALA A 220 16.06 -0.16 -0.70
CA ALA A 220 16.59 1.09 -0.18
C ALA A 220 17.97 1.38 -0.76
N VAL A 221 18.23 2.63 -1.13
CA VAL A 221 19.55 3.08 -1.61
C VAL A 221 20.47 3.21 -0.39
N PRO A 222 21.54 2.41 -0.24
CA PRO A 222 22.41 2.50 0.92
C PRO A 222 23.16 3.84 0.93
N HIS A 223 23.07 4.56 2.05
CA HIS A 223 23.68 5.89 2.20
C HIS A 223 25.11 5.85 2.76
N HIS A 224 25.52 4.74 3.38
CA HIS A 224 26.72 4.73 4.25
C HIS A 224 28.00 4.25 3.58
N SER A 225 27.90 3.68 2.39
CA SER A 225 29.05 3.24 1.61
C SER A 225 29.16 4.17 0.42
N GLY A 226 30.18 5.05 0.39
CA GLY A 226 30.47 6.02 -0.68
C GLY A 226 30.71 5.44 -2.09
N LEU A 227 30.29 4.20 -2.31
CA LEU A 227 30.23 3.45 -3.56
C LEU A 227 28.78 3.05 -3.86
N SER A 228 27.81 3.95 -3.61
CA SER A 228 26.40 3.71 -3.91
C SER A 228 26.23 3.55 -5.42
N GLN A 229 26.16 2.31 -5.90
CA GLN A 229 25.86 2.02 -7.29
C GLN A 229 24.38 2.36 -7.54
N PRO A 230 24.05 3.30 -8.45
CA PRO A 230 22.68 3.70 -8.73
C PRO A 230 21.81 2.54 -9.27
N SER A 231 22.43 1.45 -9.73
CA SER A 231 21.78 0.24 -10.25
C SER A 231 21.36 -0.78 -9.17
N GLN A 232 21.67 -0.55 -7.90
CA GLN A 232 21.41 -1.53 -6.84
C GLN A 232 19.91 -1.84 -6.64
N PRO A 233 18.98 -0.85 -6.57
CA PRO A 233 17.56 -1.15 -6.43
C PRO A 233 17.01 -1.97 -7.60
N THR A 234 17.48 -1.66 -8.82
CA THR A 234 17.10 -2.35 -10.06
C THR A 234 17.59 -3.80 -10.06
N THR A 235 18.82 -4.02 -9.62
CA THR A 235 19.40 -5.37 -9.45
C THR A 235 18.63 -6.16 -8.40
N ALA A 236 18.28 -5.54 -7.27
CA ALA A 236 17.47 -6.17 -6.23
C ALA A 236 16.06 -6.52 -6.73
N LEU A 237 15.42 -5.66 -7.52
CA LEU A 237 14.11 -5.96 -8.14
C LEU A 237 14.21 -7.15 -9.08
N ARG A 238 15.23 -7.19 -9.93
CA ARG A 238 15.48 -8.33 -10.83
C ARG A 238 15.62 -9.63 -10.05
N MET A 239 16.43 -9.64 -8.98
CA MET A 239 16.59 -10.81 -8.11
C MET A 239 15.27 -11.21 -7.43
N ALA A 240 14.50 -10.25 -6.95
CA ALA A 240 13.19 -10.50 -6.33
C ALA A 240 12.18 -11.09 -7.33
N MET A 241 12.19 -10.64 -8.59
CA MET A 241 11.36 -11.18 -9.66
C MET A 241 11.76 -12.61 -10.05
N VAL A 242 13.07 -12.90 -10.12
CA VAL A 242 13.56 -14.27 -10.36
C VAL A 242 13.16 -15.20 -9.21
N ALA A 243 13.34 -14.77 -7.96
CA ALA A 243 12.93 -15.53 -6.79
C ALA A 243 11.41 -15.70 -6.70
N TRP A 244 10.64 -14.68 -7.10
CA TRP A 244 9.19 -14.79 -7.24
C TRP A 244 8.83 -15.84 -8.29
N HIS A 245 9.41 -15.76 -9.48
CA HIS A 245 9.13 -16.68 -10.58
C HIS A 245 9.43 -18.13 -10.21
N ALA A 246 10.58 -18.39 -9.59
CA ALA A 246 10.95 -19.72 -9.11
C ALA A 246 9.93 -20.26 -8.10
N ARG A 247 9.41 -19.42 -7.19
CA ARG A 247 8.37 -19.81 -6.23
C ARG A 247 7.02 -20.10 -6.91
N VAL A 248 6.65 -19.32 -7.93
CA VAL A 248 5.39 -19.58 -8.66
C VAL A 248 5.48 -20.89 -9.41
N VAL A 249 6.52 -21.07 -10.24
CA VAL A 249 6.69 -22.27 -11.04
C VAL A 249 6.83 -23.52 -10.15
N GLY A 250 7.64 -23.45 -9.10
CA GLY A 250 7.81 -24.57 -8.16
C GLY A 250 6.58 -24.86 -7.29
N GLY A 251 5.72 -23.87 -7.03
CA GLY A 251 4.59 -24.00 -6.10
C GLY A 251 3.23 -24.28 -6.74
N THR A 252 3.05 -24.03 -8.04
CA THR A 252 1.73 -24.09 -8.69
C THR A 252 1.56 -25.26 -9.67
N ASP A 253 2.61 -26.03 -9.91
CA ASP A 253 2.64 -27.06 -10.98
C ASP A 253 2.10 -26.50 -12.31
N LEU A 254 2.36 -25.20 -12.54
CA LEU A 254 2.08 -24.55 -13.80
C LEU A 254 3.21 -24.91 -14.73
N LEU A 255 2.88 -25.50 -15.87
CA LEU A 255 3.80 -25.55 -17.00
C LEU A 255 4.26 -24.13 -17.27
N GLN A 256 5.58 -23.92 -17.32
CA GLN A 256 6.23 -22.63 -17.55
C GLN A 256 5.60 -21.87 -18.74
N THR A 257 5.15 -22.62 -19.75
CA THR A 257 4.49 -22.12 -20.96
C THR A 257 3.19 -21.36 -20.71
N SER A 258 2.48 -21.59 -19.60
CA SER A 258 1.21 -20.91 -19.34
C SER A 258 1.43 -19.48 -18.84
N LEU A 259 2.44 -19.24 -17.99
CA LEU A 259 2.76 -17.87 -17.52
C LEU A 259 3.45 -17.02 -18.58
N GLU A 260 4.18 -17.66 -19.49
CA GLU A 260 4.93 -17.00 -20.57
C GLU A 260 4.11 -16.81 -21.86
N ARG A 261 2.88 -17.37 -21.91
CA ARG A 261 2.00 -17.22 -23.06
C ARG A 261 1.60 -15.76 -23.26
N GLU A 262 1.47 -15.33 -24.51
CA GLU A 262 0.90 -14.03 -24.85
C GLU A 262 -0.63 -14.03 -24.64
N TYR A 263 -1.11 -13.04 -23.89
CA TYR A 263 -2.52 -12.85 -23.58
C TYR A 263 -3.12 -11.64 -24.32
N PRO A 264 -4.44 -11.62 -24.56
CA PRO A 264 -5.11 -10.46 -25.16
C PRO A 264 -4.96 -9.19 -24.31
N ASP A 265 -4.92 -8.02 -24.96
CA ASP A 265 -4.67 -6.71 -24.32
C ASP A 265 -5.55 -6.41 -23.09
N LYS A 266 -6.81 -6.87 -23.09
CA LYS A 266 -7.75 -6.72 -21.96
C LYS A 266 -7.30 -7.38 -20.65
N VAL A 267 -6.26 -8.22 -20.69
CA VAL A 267 -5.71 -8.85 -19.49
C VAL A 267 -4.79 -7.88 -18.74
N TYR A 268 -4.13 -6.96 -19.45
CA TYR A 268 -3.16 -6.03 -18.87
C TYR A 268 -3.86 -4.74 -18.45
N VAL A 269 -3.98 -4.51 -17.15
CA VAL A 269 -4.77 -3.40 -16.58
C VAL A 269 -3.93 -2.26 -16.02
N HIS A 270 -2.60 -2.41 -15.95
CA HIS A 270 -1.67 -1.44 -15.35
C HIS A 270 -0.89 -0.64 -16.41
N CYS A 271 -1.55 -0.26 -17.51
CA CYS A 271 -0.99 0.61 -18.55
C CYS A 271 0.30 0.08 -19.21
N GLN A 272 0.48 -1.23 -19.30
CA GLN A 272 1.74 -1.81 -19.78
C GLN A 272 1.87 -1.76 -21.29
N PHE A 273 0.77 -1.83 -22.01
CA PHE A 273 0.75 -1.80 -23.47
C PHE A 273 -0.15 -0.67 -23.97
N LYS A 274 -0.15 -0.45 -25.28
CA LYS A 274 -0.90 0.59 -26.02
C LYS A 274 -2.43 0.52 -25.88
N GLY A 275 -2.92 -0.28 -24.93
CA GLY A 275 -4.33 -0.52 -24.69
C GLY A 275 -5.08 0.75 -24.33
N THR A 276 -6.36 0.75 -24.67
CA THR A 276 -7.36 1.70 -24.22
C THR A 276 -7.34 1.70 -22.70
N LEU A 277 -6.60 2.65 -22.12
CA LEU A 277 -6.78 3.04 -20.75
C LEU A 277 -8.25 3.48 -20.67
N ASP A 278 -9.13 2.67 -20.09
CA ASP A 278 -10.51 3.10 -19.80
C ASP A 278 -10.49 4.38 -18.95
N GLN A 279 -9.37 4.63 -18.27
CA GLN A 279 -9.07 5.84 -17.48
C GLN A 279 -8.24 6.89 -18.24
N LEU A 280 -7.99 6.76 -19.56
CA LEU A 280 -7.20 7.74 -20.30
C LEU A 280 -7.90 9.10 -20.29
N ASP A 281 -9.23 9.06 -20.38
CA ASP A 281 -10.07 10.24 -20.25
C ASP A 281 -9.95 10.86 -18.85
N GLU A 282 -9.77 10.05 -17.81
CA GLU A 282 -9.51 10.52 -16.44
C GLU A 282 -8.12 11.17 -16.33
N PHE A 283 -7.08 10.59 -16.96
CA PHE A 283 -5.74 11.21 -17.06
C PHE A 283 -5.81 12.55 -17.79
N HIS A 284 -6.54 12.60 -18.90
CA HIS A 284 -6.72 13.81 -19.69
C HIS A 284 -7.52 14.87 -18.91
N ALA A 285 -8.51 14.44 -18.13
CA ALA A 285 -9.27 15.30 -17.23
C ALA A 285 -8.39 15.85 -16.10
N ALA A 286 -7.56 15.03 -15.47
CA ALA A 286 -6.60 15.47 -14.44
C ALA A 286 -5.60 16.48 -15.02
N ALA A 287 -5.00 16.16 -16.17
CA ALA A 287 -4.09 17.07 -16.87
C ALA A 287 -4.76 18.38 -17.33
N ARG A 288 -6.07 18.38 -17.55
CA ARG A 288 -6.84 19.59 -17.82
C ARG A 288 -7.00 20.44 -16.56
N VAL A 289 -7.37 19.83 -15.43
CA VAL A 289 -7.50 20.51 -14.14
C VAL A 289 -6.15 21.15 -13.74
N ASP A 290 -5.03 20.45 -13.91
CA ASP A 290 -3.70 20.98 -13.61
C ASP A 290 -3.33 22.21 -14.45
N ARG A 291 -3.70 22.19 -15.73
CA ARG A 291 -3.53 23.34 -16.63
C ARG A 291 -4.38 24.53 -16.19
N GLU A 292 -5.62 24.29 -15.78
CA GLU A 292 -6.53 25.33 -15.27
C GLU A 292 -6.00 25.96 -13.97
N ILE A 293 -5.53 25.15 -13.02
CA ILE A 293 -4.90 25.63 -11.77
C ILE A 293 -3.64 26.46 -12.08
N SER A 294 -2.79 25.98 -12.99
CA SER A 294 -1.58 26.69 -13.39
C SER A 294 -1.90 28.03 -14.05
N ALA A 295 -2.95 28.09 -14.88
CA ALA A 295 -3.43 29.32 -15.48
C ALA A 295 -3.96 30.32 -14.43
N LEU A 296 -4.73 29.85 -13.44
CA LEU A 296 -5.22 30.68 -12.33
C LEU A 296 -4.07 31.24 -11.48
N LYS A 297 -3.07 30.43 -11.16
CA LYS A 297 -1.86 30.88 -10.43
C LYS A 297 -1.13 31.99 -11.18
N ARG A 298 -1.01 31.88 -12.51
CA ARG A 298 -0.42 32.93 -13.35
C ARG A 298 -1.25 34.22 -13.33
N LYS A 299 -2.58 34.14 -13.45
CA LYS A 299 -3.48 35.30 -13.36
C LYS A 299 -3.36 36.01 -12.01
N LEU A 300 -3.37 35.25 -10.93
CA LEU A 300 -3.24 35.80 -9.58
C LEU A 300 -1.88 36.50 -9.38
N ALA A 301 -0.81 35.97 -9.98
CA ALA A 301 0.51 36.58 -9.94
C ALA A 301 0.61 37.85 -10.80
N THR A 302 -0.03 37.89 -11.98
CA THR A 302 -0.06 39.11 -12.82
C THR A 302 -0.84 40.24 -12.17
N ASP A 303 -1.96 39.93 -11.50
CA ASP A 303 -2.78 40.93 -10.80
C ASP A 303 -2.06 41.50 -9.57
N ALA A 304 -1.16 40.72 -8.96
CA ALA A 304 -0.32 41.17 -7.85
C ALA A 304 0.80 42.15 -8.28
N LEU A 305 1.26 42.07 -9.54
CA LEU A 305 2.38 42.88 -10.05
C LEU A 305 1.94 44.21 -10.70
N ALA A 306 0.66 44.37 -11.04
CA ALA A 306 0.15 45.52 -11.78
C ALA A 306 0.20 46.92 -11.10
N PRO A 307 0.26 47.12 -9.76
CA PRO A 307 0.11 48.47 -9.18
C PRO A 307 1.38 49.31 -8.98
N LEU A 308 2.60 48.82 -9.24
CA LEU A 308 3.82 49.54 -8.82
C LEU A 308 4.48 50.43 -9.91
N GLY A 309 3.89 50.54 -11.11
CA GLY A 309 4.57 51.11 -12.28
C GLY A 309 4.23 52.55 -12.69
N LYS A 310 3.42 53.30 -11.94
CA LYS A 310 3.04 54.68 -12.32
C LYS A 310 3.17 55.66 -11.15
N GLU A 311 4.37 55.79 -10.60
CA GLU A 311 4.74 56.98 -9.80
C GLU A 311 5.20 58.08 -10.77
N GLY A 312 4.33 59.03 -11.10
CA GLY A 312 4.70 60.15 -11.96
C GLY A 312 3.57 61.07 -12.43
N GLY A 313 2.43 61.12 -11.74
CA GLY A 313 1.32 62.01 -12.11
C GLY A 313 0.43 62.30 -10.91
N ALA A 314 0.01 63.57 -10.81
CA ALA A 314 -0.73 64.20 -9.71
C ALA A 314 -1.84 63.35 -9.06
N PRO A 315 -2.11 63.54 -7.75
CA PRO A 315 -3.08 62.77 -6.99
C PRO A 315 -4.50 62.93 -7.57
N PRO A 316 -5.15 61.85 -8.03
CA PRO A 316 -6.56 61.91 -8.40
C PRO A 316 -7.44 61.84 -7.15
N GLU A 317 -8.39 62.77 -7.06
CA GLU A 317 -9.44 62.79 -6.04
C GLU A 317 -10.27 61.49 -6.05
N HIS A 318 -10.35 60.84 -4.89
CA HIS A 318 -11.43 59.99 -4.37
C HIS A 318 -12.47 59.39 -5.35
N VAL A 319 -12.04 58.54 -6.29
CA VAL A 319 -12.96 57.62 -7.00
C VAL A 319 -12.78 56.21 -6.43
N GLY A 320 -13.89 55.64 -5.94
CA GLY A 320 -13.96 54.49 -5.03
C GLY A 320 -13.22 53.22 -5.49
N ALA A 321 -12.32 52.74 -4.65
CA ALA A 321 -11.51 51.52 -4.82
C ALA A 321 -12.27 50.20 -4.56
N ALA A 322 -13.59 50.22 -4.38
CA ALA A 322 -14.36 49.06 -3.92
C ALA A 322 -14.59 47.96 -4.98
N GLY A 323 -14.31 48.20 -6.26
CA GLY A 323 -14.65 47.25 -7.34
C GLY A 323 -13.66 46.11 -7.60
N ASN A 324 -12.43 46.19 -7.09
CA ASN A 324 -11.37 45.22 -7.46
C ASN A 324 -11.24 44.03 -6.50
N ASP A 325 -11.89 44.06 -5.34
CA ASP A 325 -11.76 43.01 -4.32
C ASP A 325 -12.64 41.78 -4.64
N GLU A 326 -13.84 41.97 -5.19
CA GLU A 326 -14.74 40.87 -5.56
C GLU A 326 -14.15 39.94 -6.63
N GLY A 327 -13.38 40.49 -7.59
CA GLY A 327 -12.73 39.69 -8.63
C GLY A 327 -11.67 38.74 -8.08
N LYS A 328 -10.88 39.20 -7.09
CA LYS A 328 -9.84 38.39 -6.45
C LYS A 328 -10.43 37.28 -5.60
N GLU A 329 -11.50 37.56 -4.87
CA GLU A 329 -12.17 36.56 -4.02
C GLU A 329 -12.75 35.42 -4.86
N ASN A 330 -13.39 35.74 -5.99
CA ASN A 330 -13.92 34.73 -6.92
C ASN A 330 -12.81 33.84 -7.51
N LEU A 331 -11.65 34.41 -7.89
CA LEU A 331 -10.51 33.64 -8.38
C LEU A 331 -9.91 32.72 -7.32
N LEU A 332 -9.87 33.18 -6.06
CA LEU A 332 -9.42 32.38 -4.93
C LEU A 332 -10.38 31.22 -4.66
N GLN A 333 -11.69 31.46 -4.62
CA GLN A 333 -12.69 30.39 -4.45
C GLN A 333 -12.64 29.36 -5.58
N GLN A 334 -12.50 29.80 -6.84
CA GLN A 334 -12.34 28.89 -7.98
C GLN A 334 -11.08 28.05 -7.87
N LYS A 335 -9.96 28.65 -7.41
CA LYS A 335 -8.72 27.93 -7.17
C LYS A 335 -8.90 26.85 -6.10
N VAL A 336 -9.55 27.16 -4.97
CA VAL A 336 -9.80 26.17 -3.90
C VAL A 336 -10.66 25.01 -4.43
N ALA A 337 -11.74 25.30 -5.15
CA ALA A 337 -12.61 24.28 -5.72
C ALA A 337 -11.88 23.37 -6.73
N LEU A 338 -11.00 23.94 -7.58
CA LEU A 338 -10.18 23.15 -8.50
C LEU A 338 -9.09 22.36 -7.78
N GLU A 339 -8.48 22.90 -6.73
CA GLU A 339 -7.50 22.17 -5.90
C GLU A 339 -8.16 20.99 -5.18
N ASP A 340 -9.40 21.12 -4.73
CA ASP A 340 -10.14 20.00 -4.14
C ASP A 340 -10.50 18.95 -5.21
N LYS A 341 -10.96 19.39 -6.39
CA LYS A 341 -11.18 18.48 -7.53
C LYS A 341 -9.88 17.80 -7.98
N GLN A 342 -8.75 18.50 -7.94
CA GLN A 342 -7.44 17.94 -8.26
C GLN A 342 -7.06 16.87 -7.24
N LYS A 343 -7.26 17.11 -5.94
CA LYS A 343 -7.04 16.09 -4.89
C LYS A 343 -7.89 14.86 -5.15
N ASP A 344 -9.15 15.03 -5.54
CA ASP A 344 -10.04 13.90 -5.85
C ASP A 344 -9.58 13.14 -7.10
N LEU A 345 -9.19 13.81 -8.20
CA LEU A 345 -8.73 13.14 -9.42
C LEU A 345 -7.37 12.46 -9.25
N THR A 346 -6.39 13.16 -8.65
CA THR A 346 -5.04 12.62 -8.39
C THR A 346 -5.09 11.45 -7.40
N PHE A 347 -6.10 11.41 -6.52
CA PHE A 347 -6.33 10.30 -5.61
C PHE A 347 -6.68 8.98 -6.32
N PHE A 348 -7.23 9.03 -7.55
CA PHE A 348 -7.68 7.82 -8.24
C PHE A 348 -6.69 7.24 -9.24
N LEU A 349 -5.66 7.99 -9.62
CA LEU A 349 -4.94 7.70 -10.84
C LEU A 349 -3.48 7.33 -10.56
N ASP A 350 -3.25 6.03 -10.43
CA ASP A 350 -1.92 5.44 -10.28
C ASP A 350 -1.29 5.20 -11.67
N ASP A 351 -0.13 5.77 -11.93
CA ASP A 351 0.64 5.50 -13.15
C ASP A 351 1.38 4.15 -13.11
N HIS A 352 1.36 3.49 -11.95
CA HIS A 352 1.98 2.20 -11.65
C HIS A 352 3.51 2.14 -11.82
N GLN A 353 4.16 3.25 -12.21
CA GLN A 353 5.55 3.29 -12.63
C GLN A 353 6.38 4.29 -11.82
N SER A 354 5.80 5.41 -11.39
CA SER A 354 6.55 6.44 -10.67
C SER A 354 6.92 5.98 -9.25
N PRO A 355 8.05 6.47 -8.70
CA PRO A 355 8.34 6.35 -7.29
C PRO A 355 7.19 6.91 -6.45
N VAL A 356 6.90 6.26 -5.33
CA VAL A 356 5.71 6.56 -4.52
C VAL A 356 6.15 7.07 -3.16
N ARG A 357 5.70 8.27 -2.80
CA ARG A 357 5.92 8.81 -1.45
C ARG A 357 5.06 8.07 -0.43
N PRO A 358 5.43 8.06 0.86
CA PRO A 358 4.66 7.38 1.90
C PRO A 358 3.19 7.84 1.99
N ALA A 359 2.94 9.14 1.79
CA ALA A 359 1.60 9.69 1.72
C ALA A 359 0.83 9.18 0.49
N GLU A 360 1.47 9.13 -0.68
CA GLU A 360 0.85 8.59 -1.90
C GLU A 360 0.57 7.09 -1.76
N TYR A 361 1.47 6.33 -1.12
CA TYR A 361 1.24 4.91 -0.80
C TYR A 361 -0.02 4.73 0.06
N LEU A 362 -0.21 5.55 1.09
CA LEU A 362 -1.42 5.52 1.91
C LEU A 362 -2.68 5.66 1.04
N HIS A 363 -2.68 6.60 0.10
CA HIS A 363 -3.83 6.88 -0.74
C HIS A 363 -4.04 5.84 -1.84
N LEU A 364 -3.03 5.60 -2.66
CA LEU A 364 -3.10 4.73 -3.84
C LEU A 364 -3.24 3.25 -3.47
N ARG A 365 -2.66 2.83 -2.34
CA ARG A 365 -2.59 1.42 -1.94
C ARG A 365 -3.53 1.08 -0.78
N LEU A 366 -3.30 1.66 0.39
CA LEU A 366 -4.00 1.25 1.61
C LEU A 366 -5.47 1.67 1.60
N LEU A 367 -5.79 2.90 1.21
CA LEU A 367 -7.19 3.36 1.17
C LEU A 367 -8.00 2.67 0.06
N VAL A 368 -7.38 2.40 -1.10
CA VAL A 368 -8.02 1.61 -2.17
C VAL A 368 -8.28 0.18 -1.69
N ALA A 369 -7.30 -0.48 -1.05
CA ALA A 369 -7.48 -1.81 -0.50
C ALA A 369 -8.57 -1.84 0.59
N ARG A 370 -8.55 -0.87 1.52
CA ARG A 370 -9.57 -0.71 2.56
C ARG A 370 -10.96 -0.57 1.95
N LYS A 371 -11.15 0.35 0.99
CA LYS A 371 -12.45 0.57 0.32
C LYS A 371 -12.92 -0.70 -0.39
N LYS A 372 -12.01 -1.40 -1.07
CA LYS A 372 -12.28 -2.67 -1.75
C LYS A 372 -12.75 -3.76 -0.78
N TYR A 373 -12.11 -3.91 0.38
CA TYR A 373 -12.51 -4.90 1.38
C TYR A 373 -13.80 -4.49 2.10
N ALA A 374 -13.93 -3.23 2.50
CA ALA A 374 -15.13 -2.70 3.15
C ALA A 374 -16.38 -2.86 2.26
N GLY A 375 -16.26 -2.62 0.95
CA GLY A 375 -17.36 -2.82 -0.01
C GLY A 375 -17.76 -4.28 -0.23
N LYS A 376 -16.85 -5.24 0.00
CA LYS A 376 -17.13 -6.68 -0.14
C LYS A 376 -17.85 -7.29 1.06
N ILE A 377 -17.66 -6.73 2.25
CA ILE A 377 -18.30 -7.21 3.48
C ILE A 377 -19.84 -7.30 3.34
N PRO A 378 -20.58 -6.23 2.96
CA PRO A 378 -22.03 -6.31 2.84
C PRO A 378 -22.49 -7.27 1.73
N GLN A 379 -21.73 -7.38 0.63
CA GLN A 379 -22.02 -8.36 -0.42
C GLN A 379 -21.92 -9.80 0.10
N CYS A 380 -20.89 -10.11 0.90
CA CYS A 380 -20.74 -11.44 1.51
C CYS A 380 -21.88 -11.74 2.49
N TYR A 381 -22.31 -10.76 3.29
CA TYR A 381 -23.46 -10.90 4.18
C TYR A 381 -24.77 -11.13 3.40
N ALA A 382 -25.02 -10.35 2.35
CA ALA A 382 -26.21 -10.50 1.51
C ALA A 382 -26.26 -11.89 0.86
N TRP A 383 -25.12 -12.36 0.32
CA TRP A 383 -25.01 -13.71 -0.23
C TRP A 383 -25.25 -14.80 0.82
N ARG A 384 -24.70 -14.66 2.03
CA ARG A 384 -24.95 -15.61 3.11
C ARG A 384 -26.43 -15.66 3.48
N ARG A 385 -27.08 -14.50 3.65
CA ARG A 385 -28.51 -14.40 3.95
C ARG A 385 -29.36 -15.03 2.86
N PHE A 386 -29.00 -14.80 1.59
CA PHE A 386 -29.68 -15.42 0.46
C PHE A 386 -29.66 -16.95 0.54
N TRP A 387 -28.51 -17.55 0.84
CA TRP A 387 -28.43 -19.01 0.99
C TRP A 387 -29.11 -19.56 2.24
N GLU A 388 -29.06 -18.82 3.36
CA GLU A 388 -29.84 -19.16 4.57
C GLU A 388 -31.34 -19.19 4.26
N LEU A 389 -31.85 -18.22 3.50
CA LEU A 389 -33.25 -18.19 3.06
C LEU A 389 -33.59 -19.40 2.17
N ILE A 390 -32.74 -19.76 1.21
CA ILE A 390 -32.94 -20.97 0.39
C ILE A 390 -33.03 -22.23 1.26
N LEU A 391 -32.13 -22.39 2.24
CA LEU A 391 -32.17 -23.54 3.14
C LEU A 391 -33.47 -23.59 3.96
N THR A 392 -33.92 -22.46 4.50
CA THR A 392 -35.21 -22.40 5.21
C THR A 392 -36.38 -22.75 4.29
N ALA A 393 -36.36 -22.28 3.04
CA ALA A 393 -37.37 -22.63 2.05
C ALA A 393 -37.38 -24.14 1.76
N CYS A 394 -36.20 -24.77 1.58
CA CYS A 394 -36.09 -26.22 1.41
C CYS A 394 -36.67 -27.00 2.60
N THR A 395 -36.45 -26.53 3.84
CA THR A 395 -37.04 -27.19 5.03
C THR A 395 -38.56 -27.08 5.08
N VAL A 396 -39.13 -25.92 4.71
CA VAL A 396 -40.59 -25.73 4.64
C VAL A 396 -41.22 -26.58 3.55
N VAL A 397 -40.58 -26.66 2.38
CA VAL A 397 -41.02 -27.51 1.26
C VAL A 397 -40.97 -28.99 1.68
N SER A 398 -39.88 -29.42 2.31
CA SER A 398 -39.75 -30.80 2.81
C SER A 398 -40.84 -31.14 3.84
N SER A 399 -41.11 -30.23 4.79
CA SER A 399 -42.16 -30.42 5.81
C SER A 399 -43.56 -30.48 5.18
N THR A 400 -43.86 -29.58 4.23
CA THR A 400 -45.16 -29.54 3.54
C THR A 400 -45.39 -30.78 2.69
N LEU A 401 -44.36 -31.24 1.96
CA LEU A 401 -44.42 -32.46 1.16
C LEU A 401 -44.60 -33.70 2.02
N SER A 402 -43.93 -33.77 3.18
CA SER A 402 -44.09 -34.86 4.14
C SER A 402 -45.51 -34.94 4.69
N TYR A 403 -46.19 -33.79 4.88
CA TYR A 403 -47.57 -33.76 5.35
C TYR A 403 -48.56 -34.30 4.31
N LEU A 404 -48.31 -34.05 3.02
CA LEU A 404 -49.23 -34.42 1.95
C LEU A 404 -49.29 -35.93 1.66
N ARG A 405 -48.46 -36.76 2.31
CA ARG A 405 -48.41 -38.24 2.30
C ARG A 405 -48.32 -38.94 0.94
N SER A 406 -48.59 -38.24 -0.16
CA SER A 406 -48.77 -38.77 -1.52
C SER A 406 -47.48 -38.77 -2.34
N THR A 407 -46.40 -38.14 -1.84
CA THR A 407 -45.18 -37.96 -2.65
C THR A 407 -43.86 -38.09 -1.86
N VAL A 408 -43.61 -39.30 -1.37
CA VAL A 408 -42.38 -39.63 -0.60
C VAL A 408 -41.09 -39.34 -1.39
N HIS A 409 -41.09 -39.53 -2.72
CA HIS A 409 -39.92 -39.27 -3.56
C HIS A 409 -39.52 -37.77 -3.61
N TRP A 410 -40.47 -36.82 -3.59
CA TRP A 410 -40.15 -35.38 -3.60
C TRP A 410 -39.46 -34.92 -2.31
N VAL A 411 -39.78 -35.54 -1.17
CA VAL A 411 -39.12 -35.23 0.12
C VAL A 411 -37.62 -35.56 0.04
N SER A 412 -37.28 -36.68 -0.58
CA SER A 412 -35.87 -37.09 -0.75
C SER A 412 -35.10 -36.14 -1.67
N ILE A 413 -35.73 -35.68 -2.76
CA ILE A 413 -35.13 -34.69 -3.68
C ILE A 413 -34.92 -33.35 -2.98
N SER A 414 -35.91 -32.88 -2.22
CA SER A 414 -35.81 -31.63 -1.46
C SER A 414 -34.69 -31.70 -0.41
N THR A 415 -34.59 -32.84 0.29
CA THR A 415 -33.53 -33.08 1.29
C THR A 415 -32.14 -33.13 0.64
N ALA A 416 -31.99 -33.82 -0.50
CA ALA A 416 -30.74 -33.86 -1.25
C ALA A 416 -30.33 -32.48 -1.77
N THR A 417 -31.30 -31.69 -2.22
CA THR A 417 -31.07 -30.29 -2.65
C THR A 417 -30.61 -29.43 -1.47
N ALA A 418 -31.25 -29.56 -0.31
CA ALA A 418 -30.84 -28.86 0.91
C ALA A 418 -29.42 -29.25 1.34
N ALA A 419 -29.07 -30.54 1.26
CA ALA A 419 -27.71 -31.02 1.52
C ALA A 419 -26.70 -30.44 0.52
N ALA A 420 -27.04 -30.39 -0.78
CA ALA A 420 -26.21 -29.79 -1.81
C ALA A 420 -25.99 -28.29 -1.59
N VAL A 421 -27.04 -27.54 -1.25
CA VAL A 421 -26.94 -26.11 -0.91
C VAL A 421 -26.09 -25.91 0.34
N THR A 422 -26.28 -26.72 1.38
CA THR A 422 -25.47 -26.65 2.62
C THR A 422 -23.99 -26.89 2.31
N SER A 423 -23.71 -27.89 1.46
CA SER A 423 -22.38 -28.20 0.96
C SER A 423 -21.79 -27.04 0.14
N TRP A 424 -22.59 -26.36 -0.69
CA TRP A 424 -22.18 -25.16 -1.42
C TRP A 424 -21.84 -23.99 -0.50
N VAL A 425 -22.68 -23.72 0.49
CA VAL A 425 -22.45 -22.65 1.48
C VAL A 425 -21.18 -22.92 2.27
N SER A 426 -20.99 -24.15 2.73
CA SER A 426 -19.77 -24.57 3.43
C SER A 426 -18.52 -24.35 2.57
N ASN A 427 -18.56 -24.78 1.30
CA ASN A 427 -17.44 -24.61 0.37
C ASN A 427 -17.16 -23.15 -0.03
N SER A 428 -18.16 -22.26 0.06
CA SER A 428 -17.99 -20.84 -0.27
C SER A 428 -17.22 -20.05 0.80
N GLU A 429 -17.04 -20.62 2.00
CA GLU A 429 -16.30 -20.05 3.14
C GLU A 429 -16.71 -18.61 3.52
N LEU A 430 -17.97 -18.20 3.26
CA LEU A 430 -18.42 -16.81 3.41
C LEU A 430 -18.13 -16.19 4.78
N THR A 431 -18.34 -16.95 5.87
CA THR A 431 -18.06 -16.50 7.25
C THR A 431 -16.59 -16.14 7.43
N ARG A 432 -15.70 -17.04 7.01
CA ARG A 432 -14.25 -16.81 7.05
C ARG A 432 -13.86 -15.58 6.22
N ARG A 433 -14.45 -15.40 5.03
CA ARG A 433 -14.18 -14.21 4.19
C ARG A 433 -14.54 -12.92 4.91
N ILE A 434 -15.70 -12.91 5.58
CA ILE A 434 -16.20 -11.76 6.33
C ILE A 434 -15.25 -11.42 7.48
N GLU A 435 -14.85 -12.42 8.28
CA GLU A 435 -13.90 -12.23 9.38
C GLU A 435 -12.56 -11.71 8.86
N LEU A 436 -12.01 -12.31 7.80
CA LEU A 436 -10.75 -11.90 7.20
C LEU A 436 -10.80 -10.46 6.67
N HIS A 437 -11.83 -10.11 5.91
CA HIS A 437 -11.99 -8.75 5.40
C HIS A 437 -12.20 -7.73 6.52
N SER A 438 -12.95 -8.08 7.57
CA SER A 438 -13.19 -7.20 8.71
C SER A 438 -11.90 -6.98 9.51
N ASN A 439 -11.13 -8.03 9.77
CA ASN A 439 -9.83 -7.95 10.43
C ASN A 439 -8.84 -7.13 9.60
N THR A 440 -8.78 -7.35 8.29
CA THR A 440 -7.91 -6.59 7.38
C THR A 440 -8.26 -5.10 7.37
N VAL A 441 -9.55 -4.75 7.28
CA VAL A 441 -10.00 -3.35 7.34
C VAL A 441 -9.61 -2.70 8.67
N ARG A 442 -9.82 -3.41 9.78
CA ARG A 442 -9.43 -2.92 11.12
C ARG A 442 -7.92 -2.72 11.22
N SER A 443 -7.11 -3.69 10.80
CA SER A 443 -5.65 -3.57 10.84
C SER A 443 -5.13 -2.44 9.94
N ILE A 444 -5.75 -2.21 8.77
CA ILE A 444 -5.43 -1.06 7.93
C ILE A 444 -5.79 0.24 8.66
N ASP A 445 -6.98 0.33 9.27
CA ASP A 445 -7.38 1.52 10.02
C ASP A 445 -6.43 1.81 11.18
N ASP A 446 -6.05 0.80 11.97
CA ASP A 446 -5.08 0.92 13.06
C ASP A 446 -3.72 1.43 12.56
N LEU A 447 -3.24 0.92 11.43
CA LEU A 447 -2.00 1.37 10.79
C LEU A 447 -2.09 2.83 10.33
N ILE A 448 -3.23 3.23 9.76
CA ILE A 448 -3.47 4.61 9.32
C ILE A 448 -3.52 5.56 10.52
N TRP A 449 -4.18 5.17 11.62
CA TRP A 449 -4.21 5.94 12.85
C TRP A 449 -2.82 6.13 13.44
N TRP A 450 -2.04 5.05 13.53
CA TRP A 450 -0.64 5.13 13.96
C TRP A 450 0.16 6.09 13.08
N TRP A 451 0.09 5.96 11.75
CA TRP A 451 0.81 6.84 10.82
C TRP A 451 0.42 8.32 10.97
N ARG A 452 -0.86 8.60 11.19
CA ARG A 452 -1.37 9.96 11.41
C ARG A 452 -1.01 10.53 12.77
N SER A 453 -0.71 9.68 13.76
CA SER A 453 -0.30 10.11 15.11
C SER A 453 1.16 10.58 15.17
N LEU A 454 1.97 10.20 14.18
CA LEU A 454 3.36 10.63 14.07
C LEU A 454 3.45 12.11 13.68
N ASP A 455 4.43 12.81 14.25
CA ASP A 455 4.73 14.18 13.85
C ASP A 455 5.37 14.21 12.44
N ASP A 456 5.60 15.41 11.90
CA ASP A 456 6.18 15.53 10.55
C ASP A 456 7.63 15.03 10.49
N ALA A 457 8.38 15.12 11.60
CA ALA A 457 9.76 14.68 11.68
C ALA A 457 9.87 13.15 11.69
N ASP A 458 9.03 12.47 12.47
CA ASP A 458 8.92 11.02 12.51
C ASP A 458 8.36 10.47 11.21
N ARG A 459 7.40 11.16 10.56
CA ARG A 459 6.94 10.76 9.21
C ARG A 459 8.03 10.91 8.15
N ALA A 460 9.00 11.79 8.35
CA ALA A 460 10.18 11.91 7.50
C ALA A 460 11.26 10.86 7.82
N ASN A 461 11.17 10.19 8.98
CA ASN A 461 12.13 9.19 9.40
C ASN A 461 12.00 7.92 8.54
N HIS A 462 13.10 7.52 7.90
CA HIS A 462 13.15 6.35 7.03
C HIS A 462 12.76 5.05 7.77
N ALA A 463 13.08 4.93 9.06
CA ALA A 463 12.69 3.77 9.86
C ALA A 463 11.15 3.67 10.00
N CYS A 464 10.50 4.79 10.32
CA CYS A 464 9.03 4.87 10.43
C CYS A 464 8.35 4.63 9.08
N ILE A 465 8.88 5.20 7.98
CA ILE A 465 8.39 4.95 6.62
C ILE A 465 8.50 3.45 6.26
N THR A 466 9.66 2.85 6.54
CA THR A 466 9.90 1.43 6.25
C THR A 466 8.93 0.57 7.04
N GLN A 467 8.77 0.85 8.34
CA GLN A 467 7.80 0.15 9.19
C GLN A 467 6.37 0.32 8.67
N PHE A 468 5.97 1.53 8.29
CA PHE A 468 4.63 1.82 7.79
C PHE A 468 4.28 0.95 6.58
N ILE A 469 5.14 0.97 5.57
CA ILE A 469 4.87 0.28 4.31
C ILE A 469 5.06 -1.23 4.47
N GLN A 470 6.09 -1.70 5.20
CA GLN A 470 6.26 -3.13 5.45
C GLN A 470 5.11 -3.71 6.26
N THR A 471 4.61 -2.98 7.27
CA THR A 471 3.44 -3.41 8.04
C THR A 471 2.20 -3.41 7.15
N GLY A 472 1.98 -2.37 6.34
CA GLY A 472 0.87 -2.31 5.38
C GLY A 472 0.87 -3.48 4.40
N GLU A 473 2.02 -3.74 3.80
CA GLU A 473 2.22 -4.87 2.89
C GLU A 473 2.07 -6.23 3.60
N SER A 474 2.52 -6.36 4.85
CA SER A 474 2.33 -7.57 5.65
C SER A 474 0.86 -7.85 5.99
N ILE A 475 0.07 -6.81 6.28
CA ILE A 475 -1.37 -6.92 6.53
C ILE A 475 -2.08 -7.42 5.26
N LEU A 476 -1.76 -6.82 4.12
CA LEU A 476 -2.30 -7.23 2.82
C LEU A 476 -1.83 -8.64 2.41
N ALA A 477 -0.59 -9.00 2.71
CA ALA A 477 -0.07 -10.34 2.45
C ALA A 477 -0.70 -11.39 3.37
N THR A 478 -0.95 -11.07 4.63
CA THR A 478 -1.57 -11.99 5.60
C THR A 478 -2.98 -12.37 5.19
N GLU A 479 -3.79 -11.40 4.74
CA GLU A 479 -5.12 -11.67 4.16
C GLU A 479 -4.99 -12.71 3.04
N ARG A 480 -4.00 -12.56 2.17
CA ARG A 480 -3.84 -13.40 0.98
C ARG A 480 -3.27 -14.78 1.28
N LEU A 481 -2.31 -14.87 2.20
CA LEU A 481 -1.73 -16.12 2.68
C LEU A 481 -2.75 -16.95 3.48
N SER A 482 -3.70 -16.30 4.15
CA SER A 482 -4.75 -16.98 4.90
C SER A 482 -5.63 -17.88 4.00
N TRP A 483 -5.76 -17.56 2.70
CA TRP A 483 -6.46 -18.41 1.72
C TRP A 483 -5.67 -19.67 1.34
N ILE A 484 -4.33 -19.61 1.34
CA ILE A 484 -3.51 -20.81 1.12
C ILE A 484 -3.56 -21.71 2.35
N ALA A 485 -3.43 -21.14 3.54
CA ALA A 485 -3.53 -21.88 4.79
C ALA A 485 -4.89 -22.59 4.92
N ALA A 486 -5.97 -21.95 4.45
CA ALA A 486 -7.29 -22.55 4.32
C ALA A 486 -7.27 -23.87 3.56
N ALA A 487 -6.69 -23.83 2.36
CA ALA A 487 -6.67 -24.97 1.46
C ALA A 487 -5.85 -26.13 2.04
N LYS A 488 -4.70 -25.83 2.66
CA LYS A 488 -3.83 -26.87 3.24
C LYS A 488 -4.40 -27.55 4.49
N GLY A 489 -5.24 -26.86 5.26
CA GLY A 489 -5.86 -27.45 6.46
C GLY A 489 -6.80 -28.60 6.10
N LYS A 490 -7.57 -28.42 5.02
CA LYS A 490 -8.57 -29.40 4.59
C LYS A 490 -7.97 -30.74 4.14
N ASP A 491 -6.80 -30.70 3.48
CA ASP A 491 -6.13 -31.92 3.03
C ASP A 491 -5.65 -32.80 4.20
N LYS A 492 -5.26 -32.20 5.33
CA LYS A 492 -4.79 -32.95 6.51
C LYS A 492 -5.90 -33.66 7.25
N ASP A 493 -7.08 -33.04 7.32
CA ASP A 493 -8.24 -33.62 7.99
C ASP A 493 -8.87 -34.76 7.17
N GLU A 494 -8.57 -34.85 5.87
CA GLU A 494 -9.02 -35.96 5.00
C GLU A 494 -8.03 -37.15 4.97
N GLU A 495 -6.77 -36.96 5.38
CA GLU A 495 -5.76 -38.03 5.49
C GLU A 495 -5.78 -38.78 6.84
N GLN A 496 -6.43 -38.22 7.86
CA GLN A 496 -6.64 -38.84 9.18
C GLN A 496 -7.98 -39.56 9.25
#